data_AF-A0ABC9DIL4-F1
#
_entry.id   AF-A0ABC9DIL4-F1
#
_cell.length_a   1.000
_cell.length_b   1.000
_cell.length_c   1.000
_cell.angle_alpha   90.00
_cell.angle_beta   90.00
_cell.angle_gamma   90.00
#
_symmetry.space_group_name_H-M   'P 1'
#
loop_
_entity.id
_entity.type
_entity.pdbx_description
1 polymer ?
#
loop_
_entity_poly.entity_id
_entity_poly.type
_entity_poly.pdbx_seq_one_letter_code
_entity_poly.pdbx_strand_id
1 'polypeptide(L)'
;MLLRVHRPLGSMLLLCNPLSACLVGGARRRGLHHGESASAWRKPEAGRLKLNFDGSSKHASRRASIGGVYRDHEGAFVLGYAERIGTATSSVAELAALRRGLELAVANGWRSVWIEGDAKTVVDVVRSRARVRAVEDLRLCGEIAELLPMIDDMTVSHVRRQGNRVAHGFAKLGHGAALPRVWRDVPPDEVLRFLQRDDQGQGK
;
A
#
# COMPACT_ATOMS: atom_id res chain seq x y z
N MET A 1 -6.02 -21.68 56.42
CA MET A 1 -6.20 -22.20 55.05
C MET A 1 -6.13 -21.02 54.09
N LEU A 2 -4.92 -20.65 53.66
CA LEU A 2 -4.68 -19.55 52.70
C LEU A 2 -4.73 -20.13 51.29
N LEU A 3 -5.74 -19.78 50.48
CA LEU A 3 -5.73 -20.08 49.06
C LEU A 3 -4.96 -18.99 48.32
N ARG A 4 -3.74 -19.35 47.91
CA ARG A 4 -2.90 -18.62 46.96
C ARG A 4 -3.67 -18.50 45.63
N VAL A 5 -4.16 -17.31 45.32
CA VAL A 5 -4.62 -17.00 43.96
C VAL A 5 -3.38 -16.76 43.11
N HIS A 6 -2.99 -17.77 42.34
CA HIS A 6 -1.98 -17.63 41.29
C HIS A 6 -2.53 -16.70 40.20
N ARG A 7 -2.04 -15.45 40.16
CA ARG A 7 -2.12 -14.64 38.94
C ARG A 7 -1.13 -15.25 37.94
N PRO A 8 -1.53 -15.63 36.72
CA PRO A 8 -0.54 -15.94 35.70
C PRO A 8 0.20 -14.64 35.38
N LEU A 9 1.53 -14.71 35.52
CA LEU A 9 2.48 -13.74 35.02
C LEU A 9 2.23 -13.48 33.53
N GLY A 10 2.29 -12.21 33.14
CA GLY A 10 2.00 -11.73 31.80
C GLY A 10 2.69 -12.56 30.72
N SER A 11 1.90 -13.08 29.78
CA SER A 11 2.42 -13.43 28.47
C SER A 11 2.88 -12.13 27.83
N MET A 12 4.19 -11.98 27.70
CA MET A 12 4.78 -11.02 26.79
C MET A 12 4.14 -11.24 25.42
N LEU A 13 3.18 -10.40 25.04
CA LEU A 13 2.61 -10.36 23.69
C LEU A 13 3.80 -10.13 22.76
N LEU A 14 4.31 -11.19 22.18
CA LEU A 14 5.25 -11.11 21.07
C LEU A 14 4.56 -10.24 20.02
N LEU A 15 5.08 -9.04 19.82
CA LEU A 15 4.68 -8.08 18.78
C LEU A 15 4.98 -8.73 17.41
N CYS A 16 4.14 -9.69 17.03
CA CYS A 16 4.14 -10.33 15.74
C CYS A 16 3.51 -9.35 14.74
N ASN A 17 4.16 -9.18 13.59
CA ASN A 17 3.57 -8.44 12.48
C ASN A 17 2.32 -9.23 12.04
N PRO A 18 1.09 -8.67 12.09
CA PRO A 18 -0.13 -9.41 11.72
C PRO A 18 -0.09 -9.89 10.26
N LEU A 19 0.67 -9.21 9.40
CA LEU A 19 0.90 -9.64 8.02
C LEU A 19 1.67 -10.97 7.99
N SER A 20 2.58 -11.22 8.93
CA SER A 20 3.23 -12.53 9.06
C SER A 20 2.24 -13.63 9.41
N ALA A 21 1.26 -13.40 10.28
CA ALA A 21 0.27 -14.43 10.61
C ALA A 21 -0.60 -14.79 9.38
N CYS A 22 -1.03 -13.79 8.61
CA CYS A 22 -1.78 -13.98 7.37
C CYS A 22 -0.97 -14.61 6.21
N LEU A 23 0.37 -14.61 6.30
CA LEU A 23 1.27 -15.20 5.31
C LEU A 23 1.90 -16.53 5.75
N VAL A 24 1.96 -16.81 7.06
CA VAL A 24 2.63 -17.98 7.65
C VAL A 24 1.64 -19.01 8.22
N GLY A 25 0.35 -18.68 8.35
CA GLY A 25 -0.67 -19.62 8.81
C GLY A 25 -0.85 -20.83 7.86
N GLY A 26 -0.10 -21.90 8.09
CA GLY A 26 -0.33 -23.29 7.63
C GLY A 26 -0.23 -23.59 6.13
N ALA A 27 -0.57 -22.64 5.27
CA ALA A 27 -0.45 -22.73 3.82
C ALA A 27 0.35 -21.52 3.35
N ARG A 28 1.52 -21.74 2.73
CA ARG A 28 2.11 -20.73 1.82
C ARG A 28 0.97 -20.24 0.94
N ARG A 29 0.68 -18.93 0.95
CA ARG A 29 -0.28 -18.37 0.01
C ARG A 29 0.16 -18.73 -1.41
N ARG A 30 -0.66 -19.53 -2.09
CA ARG A 30 -0.56 -19.65 -3.54
C ARG A 30 -0.79 -18.24 -4.09
N GLY A 31 0.17 -17.68 -4.82
CA GLY A 31 0.03 -16.38 -5.48
C GLY A 31 0.67 -15.16 -4.81
N LEU A 32 1.38 -15.24 -3.66
CA LEU A 32 2.20 -14.11 -3.21
C LEU A 32 3.62 -14.20 -3.81
N HIS A 33 3.98 -13.19 -4.59
CA HIS A 33 5.28 -13.05 -5.24
C HIS A 33 6.01 -11.79 -4.72
N HIS A 34 7.34 -11.89 -4.60
CA HIS A 34 8.19 -10.75 -4.27
C HIS A 34 8.87 -10.25 -5.55
N GLY A 35 8.48 -9.06 -6.02
CA GLY A 35 9.17 -8.41 -7.15
C GLY A 35 10.55 -7.86 -6.79
N GLU A 36 11.40 -7.62 -7.78
CA GLU A 36 12.66 -6.92 -7.53
C GLU A 36 12.43 -5.42 -7.27
N SER A 37 13.43 -4.76 -6.68
CA SER A 37 13.37 -3.30 -6.53
C SER A 37 13.71 -2.62 -7.86
N ALA A 38 12.84 -1.74 -8.35
CA ALA A 38 13.06 -1.04 -9.62
C ALA A 38 13.46 0.43 -9.39
N SER A 39 14.18 1.01 -10.36
CA SER A 39 14.50 2.45 -10.39
C SER A 39 13.43 3.29 -11.08
N ALA A 40 12.65 2.68 -11.97
CA ALA A 40 11.58 3.28 -12.74
C ALA A 40 10.35 2.37 -12.73
N TRP A 41 9.18 2.95 -12.98
CA TRP A 41 7.95 2.19 -13.15
C TRP A 41 8.05 1.26 -14.36
N ARG A 42 7.35 0.13 -14.32
CA ARG A 42 7.23 -0.83 -15.43
C ARG A 42 5.80 -1.33 -15.58
N LYS A 43 5.38 -1.60 -16.81
CA LYS A 43 4.06 -2.22 -17.08
C LYS A 43 3.97 -3.60 -16.40
N PRO A 44 2.82 -3.98 -15.81
CA PRO A 44 2.59 -5.33 -15.30
C PRO A 44 2.38 -6.33 -16.45
N GLU A 45 2.37 -7.63 -16.14
CA GLU A 45 2.05 -8.67 -17.12
C GLU A 45 0.59 -8.59 -17.58
N ALA A 46 0.29 -9.12 -18.78
CA ALA A 46 -1.06 -9.15 -19.32
C ALA A 46 -2.07 -9.81 -18.35
N GLY A 47 -3.24 -9.20 -18.21
CA GLY A 47 -4.29 -9.65 -17.28
C GLY A 47 -4.09 -9.22 -15.82
N ARG A 48 -3.02 -8.47 -15.50
CA ARG A 48 -2.74 -7.98 -14.16
C ARG A 48 -2.85 -6.45 -14.07
N LEU A 49 -3.39 -5.96 -12.95
CA LEU A 49 -3.37 -4.54 -12.61
C LEU A 49 -2.20 -4.23 -11.68
N LYS A 50 -1.62 -3.03 -11.80
CA LYS A 50 -0.59 -2.54 -10.90
C LYS A 50 -1.12 -1.38 -10.05
N LEU A 51 -1.08 -1.57 -8.74
CA LEU A 51 -1.27 -0.52 -7.74
C LEU A 51 0.08 0.14 -7.43
N ASN A 52 0.20 1.43 -7.67
CA ASN A 52 1.19 2.27 -7.04
C ASN A 52 0.52 3.10 -5.92
N PHE A 53 1.10 3.12 -4.72
CA PHE A 53 0.58 3.88 -3.56
C PHE A 53 1.64 4.82 -2.97
N ASP A 54 1.23 5.93 -2.38
CA ASP A 54 2.09 6.90 -1.69
C ASP A 54 1.33 7.57 -0.54
N GLY A 55 2.00 7.71 0.59
CA GLY A 55 1.56 8.49 1.73
C GLY A 55 2.37 9.79 1.87
N SER A 56 1.69 10.91 2.10
CA SER A 56 2.36 12.19 2.32
C SER A 56 2.03 12.75 3.70
N SER A 57 3.04 13.00 4.54
CA SER A 57 2.88 13.71 5.81
C SER A 57 3.80 14.94 5.87
N LYS A 58 3.24 16.10 6.21
CA LYS A 58 4.00 17.35 6.34
C LYS A 58 4.76 17.37 7.67
N HIS A 59 6.08 17.52 7.65
CA HIS A 59 6.94 17.45 8.83
C HIS A 59 6.46 18.29 10.02
N ALA A 60 6.16 19.58 9.82
CA ALA A 60 5.79 20.48 10.91
C ALA A 60 4.36 20.25 11.43
N SER A 61 3.37 20.21 10.53
CA SER A 61 1.95 20.15 10.93
C SER A 61 1.41 18.73 11.10
N ARG A 62 2.15 17.71 10.68
CA ARG A 62 1.72 16.30 10.60
C ARG A 62 0.50 16.03 9.72
N ARG A 63 -0.10 17.07 9.14
CA ARG A 63 -1.15 16.98 8.12
C ARG A 63 -0.72 15.99 7.05
N ALA A 64 -1.57 15.01 6.85
CA ALA A 64 -1.30 13.88 6.02
C ALA A 64 -2.41 13.63 5.00
N SER A 65 -2.00 13.05 3.89
CA SER A 65 -2.85 12.63 2.80
C SER A 65 -2.29 11.36 2.18
N ILE A 66 -3.13 10.67 1.45
CA ILE A 66 -2.82 9.44 0.75
C ILE A 66 -3.18 9.58 -0.70
N GLY A 67 -2.54 8.78 -1.54
CA GLY A 67 -2.97 8.61 -2.91
C GLY A 67 -2.39 7.38 -3.55
N GLY A 68 -2.96 7.03 -4.70
CA GLY A 68 -2.48 5.91 -5.48
C GLY A 68 -3.18 5.81 -6.81
N VAL A 69 -2.67 4.91 -7.63
CA VAL A 69 -3.11 4.69 -9.00
C VAL A 69 -3.08 3.20 -9.33
N TYR A 70 -4.12 2.75 -10.02
CA TYR A 70 -4.18 1.50 -10.74
C TYR A 70 -3.93 1.74 -12.22
N ARG A 71 -3.02 0.95 -12.78
CA ARG A 71 -2.74 0.88 -14.21
C ARG A 71 -2.79 -0.56 -14.70
N ASP A 72 -3.20 -0.76 -15.94
CA ASP A 72 -3.19 -2.09 -16.56
C ASP A 72 -1.84 -2.42 -17.22
N HIS A 73 -1.80 -3.56 -17.89
CA HIS A 73 -0.66 -4.10 -18.64
C HIS A 73 -0.25 -3.27 -19.86
N GLU A 74 -1.15 -2.46 -20.42
CA GLU A 74 -0.82 -1.50 -21.47
C GLU A 74 -0.27 -0.19 -20.87
N GLY A 75 -0.33 -0.06 -19.54
CA GLY A 75 0.01 1.14 -18.79
C GLY A 75 -1.09 2.19 -18.78
N ALA A 76 -2.28 1.84 -19.27
CA ALA A 76 -3.43 2.72 -19.26
C ALA A 76 -3.87 2.98 -17.82
N PHE A 77 -4.33 4.21 -17.58
CA PHE A 77 -4.91 4.58 -16.30
C PHE A 77 -6.26 3.89 -16.13
N VAL A 78 -6.45 3.22 -14.99
CA VAL A 78 -7.70 2.52 -14.66
C VAL A 78 -8.44 3.27 -13.56
N LEU A 79 -7.75 3.55 -12.46
CA LEU A 79 -8.33 4.21 -11.30
C LEU A 79 -7.27 5.00 -10.53
N GLY A 80 -7.64 6.15 -9.99
CA GLY A 80 -6.80 6.93 -9.08
C GLY A 80 -7.58 7.32 -7.83
N TYR A 81 -6.90 7.49 -6.71
CA TYR A 81 -7.53 7.98 -5.49
C TYR A 81 -6.63 8.98 -4.76
N ALA A 82 -7.25 9.93 -4.07
CA ALA A 82 -6.58 10.90 -3.23
C ALA A 82 -7.47 11.31 -2.07
N GLU A 83 -6.90 11.36 -0.87
CA GLU A 83 -7.67 11.63 0.35
C GLU A 83 -6.81 12.34 1.40
N ARG A 84 -7.41 13.29 2.13
CA ARG A 84 -6.83 13.86 3.34
C ARG A 84 -7.18 12.96 4.52
N ILE A 85 -6.18 12.53 5.30
CA ILE A 85 -6.35 11.59 6.42
C ILE A 85 -6.10 12.23 7.79
N GLY A 86 -6.25 13.56 7.88
CA GLY A 86 -5.99 14.30 9.11
C GLY A 86 -4.49 14.41 9.40
N THR A 87 -4.04 13.89 10.54
CA THR A 87 -2.63 13.92 10.96
C THR A 87 -2.08 12.52 11.14
N ALA A 88 -0.92 12.23 10.55
CA ALA A 88 -0.31 10.90 10.59
C ALA A 88 1.21 10.95 10.51
N THR A 89 1.89 9.87 10.92
CA THR A 89 3.31 9.68 10.58
C THR A 89 3.46 9.42 9.08
N SER A 90 4.69 9.49 8.57
CA SER A 90 4.96 9.04 7.20
C SER A 90 4.56 7.57 7.02
N SER A 91 4.96 6.69 7.94
CA SER A 91 4.64 5.26 7.89
C SER A 91 3.13 4.98 7.91
N VAL A 92 2.38 5.69 8.77
CA VAL A 92 0.91 5.56 8.86
C VAL A 92 0.26 6.04 7.57
N ALA A 93 0.74 7.13 6.97
CA ALA A 93 0.20 7.60 5.69
C ALA A 93 0.44 6.59 4.56
N GLU A 94 1.64 5.99 4.50
CA GLU A 94 1.97 4.97 3.50
C GLU A 94 1.13 3.70 3.66
N LEU A 95 0.97 3.21 4.90
CA LEU A 95 0.13 2.06 5.19
C LEU A 95 -1.36 2.35 4.91
N ALA A 96 -1.84 3.55 5.22
CA ALA A 96 -3.20 3.97 4.92
C ALA A 96 -3.45 4.07 3.41
N ALA A 97 -2.46 4.55 2.63
CA ALA A 97 -2.52 4.55 1.17
C ALA A 97 -2.65 3.13 0.63
N LEU A 98 -1.79 2.21 1.06
CA LEU A 98 -1.88 0.80 0.69
C LEU A 98 -3.24 0.19 1.06
N ARG A 99 -3.70 0.38 2.30
CA ARG A 99 -5.00 -0.12 2.77
C ARG A 99 -6.13 0.38 1.86
N ARG A 100 -6.14 1.67 1.54
CA ARG A 100 -7.15 2.26 0.65
C ARG A 100 -7.11 1.69 -0.76
N GLY A 101 -5.92 1.48 -1.32
CA GLY A 101 -5.75 0.79 -2.59
C GLY A 101 -6.36 -0.62 -2.57
N LEU A 102 -6.05 -1.41 -1.53
CA LEU A 102 -6.59 -2.76 -1.37
C LEU A 102 -8.11 -2.78 -1.18
N GLU A 103 -8.69 -1.88 -0.40
CA GLU A 103 -10.15 -1.71 -0.28
C GLU A 103 -10.78 -1.50 -1.67
N LEU A 104 -10.16 -0.67 -2.52
CA LEU A 104 -10.63 -0.43 -3.87
C LEU A 104 -10.47 -1.67 -4.76
N ALA A 105 -9.37 -2.42 -4.66
CA ALA A 105 -9.25 -3.69 -5.39
C ALA A 105 -10.37 -4.66 -5.03
N VAL A 106 -10.62 -4.86 -3.73
CA VAL A 106 -11.69 -5.76 -3.26
C VAL A 106 -13.06 -5.28 -3.74
N ALA A 107 -13.35 -3.98 -3.63
CA ALA A 107 -14.62 -3.41 -4.07
C ALA A 107 -14.87 -3.53 -5.59
N ASN A 108 -13.81 -3.56 -6.41
CA ASN A 108 -13.91 -3.76 -7.86
C ASN A 108 -13.72 -5.22 -8.29
N GLY A 109 -13.57 -6.16 -7.35
CA GLY A 109 -13.37 -7.58 -7.64
C GLY A 109 -12.03 -7.92 -8.29
N TRP A 110 -11.02 -7.05 -8.18
CA TRP A 110 -9.70 -7.27 -8.77
C TRP A 110 -8.88 -8.22 -7.92
N ARG A 111 -8.61 -9.40 -8.47
CA ARG A 111 -7.96 -10.52 -7.76
C ARG A 111 -6.51 -10.78 -8.18
N SER A 112 -6.04 -10.19 -9.28
CA SER A 112 -4.63 -10.22 -9.69
C SER A 112 -4.03 -8.81 -9.67
N VAL A 113 -3.20 -8.52 -8.66
CA VAL A 113 -2.68 -7.16 -8.39
C VAL A 113 -1.17 -7.16 -8.10
N TRP A 114 -0.42 -6.36 -8.86
CA TRP A 114 0.94 -5.98 -8.50
C TRP A 114 0.93 -4.71 -7.63
N ILE A 115 1.23 -4.85 -6.35
CA ILE A 115 1.37 -3.76 -5.38
C ILE A 115 2.81 -3.24 -5.37
N GLU A 116 2.98 -1.93 -5.55
CA GLU A 116 4.28 -1.27 -5.61
C GLU A 116 4.28 0.06 -4.86
N GLY A 117 5.30 0.32 -4.04
CA GLY A 117 5.46 1.59 -3.31
C GLY A 117 6.93 1.95 -3.13
N ASP A 118 7.23 3.18 -2.73
CA ASP A 118 8.60 3.66 -2.53
C ASP A 118 9.05 3.72 -1.06
N ALA A 119 8.13 3.55 -0.11
CA ALA A 119 8.46 3.32 1.29
C ALA A 119 8.98 1.89 1.52
N LYS A 120 10.29 1.67 1.32
CA LYS A 120 10.93 0.34 1.47
C LYS A 120 10.59 -0.37 2.78
N THR A 121 10.54 0.35 3.90
CA THR A 121 10.17 -0.22 5.21
C THR A 121 8.76 -0.78 5.22
N VAL A 122 7.80 -0.07 4.62
CA VAL A 122 6.39 -0.51 4.50
C VAL A 122 6.29 -1.72 3.56
N VAL A 123 6.99 -1.68 2.42
CA VAL A 123 7.06 -2.82 1.49
C VAL A 123 7.66 -4.05 2.17
N ASP A 124 8.73 -3.90 2.95
CA ASP A 124 9.35 -5.00 3.68
C ASP A 124 8.45 -5.53 4.82
N VAL A 125 7.64 -4.67 5.45
CA VAL A 125 6.61 -5.07 6.42
C VAL A 125 5.55 -5.95 5.76
N VAL A 126 5.05 -5.56 4.58
CA VAL A 126 4.05 -6.33 3.82
C VAL A 126 4.60 -7.68 3.35
N ARG A 127 5.88 -7.75 3.03
CA ARG A 127 6.58 -8.98 2.67
C ARG A 127 7.01 -9.85 3.86
N SER A 128 6.59 -9.49 5.08
CA SER A 128 7.03 -10.14 6.33
C SER A 128 8.56 -10.17 6.52
N ARG A 129 9.29 -9.21 5.95
CA ARG A 129 10.74 -9.03 6.08
C ARG A 129 11.13 -8.02 7.16
N ALA A 130 10.17 -7.28 7.70
CA ALA A 130 10.37 -6.31 8.77
C ALA A 130 9.31 -6.46 9.88
N ARG A 131 9.71 -6.08 11.10
CA ARG A 131 8.82 -6.04 12.27
C ARG A 131 8.26 -4.64 12.44
N VAL A 132 7.01 -4.56 12.88
CA VAL A 132 6.33 -3.32 13.24
C VAL A 132 6.21 -3.25 14.75
N ARG A 133 6.45 -2.07 15.32
CA ARG A 133 6.35 -1.84 16.78
C ARG A 133 5.38 -0.73 17.15
N ALA A 134 5.19 0.25 16.29
CA ALA A 134 4.25 1.34 16.53
C ALA A 134 2.81 0.80 16.51
N VAL A 135 2.01 1.19 17.51
CA VAL A 135 0.63 0.72 17.68
C VAL A 135 -0.25 1.08 16.47
N GLU A 136 -0.10 2.30 15.95
CA GLU A 136 -0.85 2.76 14.77
C GLU A 136 -0.51 1.95 13.52
N ASP A 137 0.79 1.70 13.29
CA ASP A 137 1.25 0.88 12.17
C ASP A 137 0.75 -0.57 12.32
N LEU A 138 0.75 -1.14 13.54
CA LEU A 138 0.23 -2.49 13.81
C LEU A 138 -1.27 -2.60 13.51
N ARG A 139 -2.06 -1.59 13.90
CA ARG A 139 -3.50 -1.54 13.59
C ARG A 139 -3.74 -1.57 12.08
N LEU A 140 -3.06 -0.70 11.33
CA LEU A 140 -3.18 -0.68 9.86
C LEU A 140 -2.67 -1.97 9.22
N CYS A 141 -1.60 -2.56 9.75
CA CYS A 141 -1.13 -3.86 9.29
C CYS A 141 -2.19 -4.96 9.50
N GLY A 142 -2.93 -4.93 10.61
CA GLY A 142 -4.05 -5.86 10.86
C GLY A 142 -5.16 -5.71 9.81
N GLU A 143 -5.60 -4.49 9.54
CA GLU A 143 -6.62 -4.19 8.54
C GLU A 143 -6.16 -4.58 7.12
N ILE A 144 -4.90 -4.33 6.77
CA ILE A 144 -4.31 -4.81 5.52
C ILE A 144 -4.34 -6.35 5.49
N ALA A 145 -3.99 -7.01 6.60
CA ALA A 145 -3.98 -8.47 6.70
C ALA A 145 -5.37 -9.10 6.44
N GLU A 146 -6.45 -8.39 6.78
CA GLU A 146 -7.83 -8.81 6.50
C GLU A 146 -8.22 -8.66 5.02
N LEU A 147 -7.61 -7.71 4.29
CA LEU A 147 -7.87 -7.48 2.87
C LEU A 147 -7.06 -8.41 1.96
N LEU A 148 -5.83 -8.73 2.33
CA LEU A 148 -4.95 -9.59 1.52
C LEU A 148 -5.61 -10.92 1.09
N PRO A 149 -6.38 -11.66 1.92
CA PRO A 149 -7.03 -12.93 1.53
C PRO A 149 -7.97 -12.81 0.34
N MET A 150 -8.45 -11.61 0.02
CA MET A 150 -9.39 -11.36 -1.06
C MET A 150 -8.69 -11.16 -2.41
N ILE A 151 -7.35 -11.11 -2.43
CA ILE A 151 -6.52 -11.00 -3.62
C ILE A 151 -5.83 -12.35 -3.85
N ASP A 152 -6.18 -13.02 -4.94
CA ASP A 152 -5.75 -14.40 -5.24
C ASP A 152 -4.30 -14.46 -5.74
N ASP A 153 -3.90 -13.48 -6.55
CA ASP A 153 -2.58 -13.38 -7.15
C ASP A 153 -2.00 -11.97 -6.93
N MET A 154 -0.87 -11.91 -6.24
CA MET A 154 -0.30 -10.68 -5.74
C MET A 154 1.21 -10.66 -5.93
N THR A 155 1.73 -9.61 -6.54
CA THR A 155 3.16 -9.29 -6.51
C THR A 155 3.36 -8.06 -5.65
N VAL A 156 4.27 -8.09 -4.69
CA VAL A 156 4.64 -6.91 -3.90
C VAL A 156 6.05 -6.49 -4.30
N SER A 157 6.27 -5.25 -4.75
CA SER A 157 7.58 -4.66 -5.10
C SER A 157 7.85 -3.32 -4.41
N HIS A 158 9.12 -2.95 -4.38
CA HIS A 158 9.55 -1.60 -4.07
C HIS A 158 10.00 -0.91 -5.36
N VAL A 159 9.69 0.37 -5.52
CA VAL A 159 10.22 1.20 -6.60
C VAL A 159 10.85 2.44 -6.00
N ARG A 160 11.92 2.96 -6.61
CA ARG A 160 12.43 4.27 -6.18
C ARG A 160 11.38 5.36 -6.43
N ARG A 161 11.44 6.44 -5.66
CA ARG A 161 10.53 7.59 -5.75
C ARG A 161 10.36 8.15 -7.18
N GLN A 162 11.37 8.02 -8.05
CA GLN A 162 11.26 8.43 -9.45
C GLN A 162 10.22 7.61 -10.24
N GLY A 163 10.08 6.32 -9.93
CA GLY A 163 9.06 5.44 -10.51
C GLY A 163 7.72 5.45 -9.77
N ASN A 164 7.59 6.18 -8.64
CA ASN A 164 6.33 6.31 -7.90
C ASN A 164 5.65 7.69 -8.08
N ARG A 165 6.05 8.46 -9.09
CA ARG A 165 5.65 9.88 -9.26
C ARG A 165 4.15 10.08 -9.43
N VAL A 166 3.45 9.15 -10.06
CA VAL A 166 2.00 9.24 -10.27
C VAL A 166 1.27 9.13 -8.93
N ALA A 167 1.57 8.10 -8.13
CA ALA A 167 1.00 7.93 -6.79
C ALA A 167 1.35 9.12 -5.88
N HIS A 168 2.60 9.60 -5.95
CA HIS A 168 3.01 10.81 -5.24
C HIS A 168 2.23 12.06 -5.65
N GLY A 169 1.89 12.18 -6.93
CA GLY A 169 1.01 13.24 -7.45
C GLY A 169 -0.38 13.18 -6.82
N PHE A 170 -0.97 11.98 -6.75
CA PHE A 170 -2.25 11.77 -6.08
C PHE A 170 -2.18 12.08 -4.57
N ALA A 171 -1.14 11.64 -3.86
CA ALA A 171 -0.97 11.96 -2.45
C ALA A 171 -0.87 13.49 -2.23
N LYS A 172 -0.19 14.21 -3.13
CA LYS A 172 -0.16 15.68 -3.12
C LYS A 172 -1.54 16.30 -3.34
N LEU A 173 -2.33 15.80 -4.29
CA LEU A 173 -3.71 16.26 -4.49
C LEU A 173 -4.57 16.06 -3.24
N GLY A 174 -4.35 14.96 -2.51
CA GLY A 174 -5.06 14.66 -1.26
C GLY A 174 -4.90 15.74 -0.18
N HIS A 175 -3.78 16.48 -0.15
CA HIS A 175 -3.63 17.60 0.79
C HIS A 175 -4.66 18.70 0.53
N GLY A 176 -5.03 18.94 -0.72
CA GLY A 176 -5.99 19.98 -1.12
C GLY A 176 -7.45 19.50 -1.13
N ALA A 177 -7.68 18.19 -1.09
CA ALA A 177 -9.02 17.63 -1.18
C ALA A 177 -9.86 17.90 0.09
N ALA A 178 -11.09 18.38 -0.10
CA ALA A 178 -12.07 18.54 0.97
C ALA A 178 -12.72 17.21 1.37
N LEU A 179 -12.89 16.31 0.39
CA LEU A 179 -13.46 14.97 0.55
C LEU A 179 -12.57 13.94 -0.15
N PRO A 180 -12.64 12.65 0.22
CA PRO A 180 -11.98 11.58 -0.53
C PRO A 180 -12.42 11.61 -1.99
N ARG A 181 -11.47 11.50 -2.91
CA ARG A 181 -11.72 11.49 -4.36
C ARG A 181 -11.25 10.19 -4.98
N VAL A 182 -12.06 9.67 -5.90
CA VAL A 182 -11.73 8.54 -6.78
C VAL A 182 -12.01 8.97 -8.21
N TRP A 183 -11.03 8.78 -9.08
CA TRP A 183 -11.13 9.00 -10.52
C TRP A 183 -11.15 7.66 -11.22
N ARG A 184 -12.06 7.49 -12.18
CA ARG A 184 -12.20 6.30 -13.02
C ARG A 184 -11.99 6.72 -14.46
N ASP A 185 -11.21 5.94 -15.21
CA ASP A 185 -10.92 6.09 -16.64
C ASP A 185 -10.14 7.36 -17.04
N VAL A 186 -10.45 8.50 -16.44
CA VAL A 186 -9.83 9.80 -16.72
C VAL A 186 -9.09 10.30 -15.47
N PRO A 187 -7.74 10.42 -15.53
CA PRO A 187 -6.97 11.00 -14.44
C PRO A 187 -7.13 12.53 -14.37
N PRO A 188 -6.89 13.14 -13.20
CA PRO A 188 -6.79 14.60 -13.10
C PRO A 188 -5.53 15.13 -13.82
N ASP A 189 -5.62 16.35 -14.37
CA ASP A 189 -4.56 16.94 -15.20
C ASP A 189 -3.20 17.00 -14.51
N GLU A 190 -3.19 17.19 -13.18
CA GLU A 190 -1.99 17.33 -12.39
C GLU A 190 -1.08 16.09 -12.40
N VAL A 191 -1.65 14.91 -12.71
CA VAL A 191 -0.89 13.65 -12.80
C VAL A 191 -0.61 13.20 -14.23
N LEU A 192 -1.25 13.79 -15.25
CA LEU A 192 -1.09 13.40 -16.67
C LEU A 192 0.36 13.41 -17.13
N ARG A 193 1.11 14.46 -16.79
CA ARG A 193 2.53 14.57 -17.14
C ARG A 193 3.39 13.44 -16.59
N PHE A 194 3.00 12.83 -15.48
CA PHE A 194 3.74 11.72 -14.88
C PHE A 194 3.39 10.41 -15.58
N LEU A 195 2.10 10.20 -15.90
CA LEU A 195 1.64 9.07 -16.70
C LEU A 195 2.34 9.04 -18.07
N GLN A 196 2.39 10.17 -18.77
CA GLN A 196 3.05 10.30 -20.08
C GLN A 196 4.56 9.99 -20.03
N ARG A 197 5.25 10.41 -18.96
CA ARG A 197 6.68 10.14 -18.79
C ARG A 197 6.96 8.66 -18.53
N ASP A 198 6.11 8.00 -17.75
CA ASP A 198 6.25 6.58 -17.45
C ASP A 198 6.07 5.73 -18.72
N ASP A 199 5.20 6.14 -19.65
CA ASP A 199 5.00 5.46 -20.94
C ASP A 199 6.18 5.64 -21.90
N GLN A 200 6.69 6.89 -22.05
CA GLN A 200 7.89 7.16 -22.86
C GLN A 200 9.16 6.44 -22.35
N GLY A 201 9.21 6.12 -21.06
CA GLY A 201 10.31 5.39 -20.43
C GLY A 201 10.32 3.88 -20.69
N GLN A 202 9.25 3.29 -21.25
CA GLN A 202 9.18 1.85 -21.54
C GLN A 202 9.76 1.46 -22.92
N GLY A 203 10.06 2.43 -23.78
CA GLY A 203 10.52 2.21 -25.16
C GLY A 203 12.04 2.23 -25.36
N LYS A 204 12.84 1.98 -24.32
CA LYS A 204 14.31 1.94 -24.38
C LYS A 204 14.86 0.61 -23.90
#